data_AF-A0A7M3W4C1-F1
#
_entry.id   AF-A0A7M3W4C1-F1
#
_cell.length_a   1.000
_cell.length_b   1.000
_cell.length_c   1.000
_cell.angle_alpha   90.00
_cell.angle_beta   90.00
_cell.angle_gamma   90.00
#
_symmetry.space_group_name_H-M   'P 1'
#
loop_
_entity.id
_entity.type
_entity.pdbx_description
1 polymer ?
#
loop_
_entity_poly.entity_id
_entity_poly.type
_entity_poly.pdbx_seq_one_letter_code
_entity_poly.pdbx_strand_id
1 'polypeptide(L)'
;MLSGLKGAGGRMDSFEYKMSKSDPNNAIILHDSKDALRKKMKKAFLEVGNDSSAIFEIVEHVIMPRTGKIVVTPDPKYGSPSSFSNSDDFVSSVSGGNVHPLDAKIAVADALSEILSPVSKHFQDNPELLDRMESLSASK
;
A
#
# COMPACT_ATOMS: atom_id res chain seq x y z
N MET A 1 1.14 4.50 -14.42
CA MET A 1 1.74 5.19 -13.24
C MET A 1 0.83 4.88 -12.07
N LEU A 2 1.39 4.61 -10.87
CA LEU A 2 0.57 4.31 -9.68
C LEU A 2 -0.11 5.57 -9.14
N SER A 3 -1.37 5.38 -8.74
CA SER A 3 -2.19 6.40 -8.10
C SER A 3 -1.69 6.74 -6.69
N GLY A 4 -1.86 8.00 -6.29
CA GLY A 4 -1.59 8.49 -4.94
C GLY A 4 -2.54 7.88 -3.91
N LEU A 5 -2.04 7.63 -2.70
CA LEU A 5 -2.82 6.97 -1.66
C LEU A 5 -4.08 7.73 -1.24
N LYS A 6 -4.14 9.06 -1.33
CA LYS A 6 -5.31 9.84 -0.84
C LYS A 6 -6.51 9.84 -1.78
N GLY A 7 -6.36 9.34 -3.01
CA GLY A 7 -7.42 9.35 -4.02
C GLY A 7 -7.74 10.77 -4.56
N ALA A 8 -8.77 10.85 -5.39
CA ALA A 8 -9.26 12.07 -6.04
C ALA A 8 -9.92 13.03 -5.02
N GLY A 9 -9.12 13.79 -4.26
CA GLY A 9 -9.65 14.92 -3.50
C GLY A 9 -10.31 15.91 -4.47
N GLY A 10 -11.56 16.31 -4.18
CA GLY A 10 -12.43 17.05 -5.11
C GLY A 10 -11.77 18.19 -5.89
N ARG A 11 -12.18 18.28 -7.17
CA ARG A 11 -11.87 19.29 -8.20
C ARG A 11 -10.46 19.25 -8.80
N MET A 12 -10.38 18.57 -9.94
CA MET A 12 -9.59 18.95 -11.14
C MET A 12 -8.13 19.36 -10.89
N ASP A 13 -7.24 18.38 -10.74
CA ASP A 13 -5.86 18.48 -11.24
C ASP A 13 -5.20 17.08 -11.32
N SER A 14 -5.02 16.57 -12.55
CA SER A 14 -4.49 15.24 -12.90
C SER A 14 -3.09 14.92 -12.33
N PHE A 15 -2.45 15.88 -11.66
CA PHE A 15 -1.11 15.77 -11.07
C PHE A 15 -1.12 15.36 -9.59
N GLU A 16 -2.18 15.63 -8.81
CA GLU A 16 -2.28 15.20 -7.40
C GLU A 16 -2.51 13.68 -7.24
N TYR A 17 -2.89 13.03 -8.34
CA TYR A 17 -3.16 11.61 -8.44
C TYR A 17 -1.91 10.75 -8.45
N LYS A 18 -0.71 11.32 -8.43
CA LYS A 18 0.54 10.54 -8.52
C LYS A 18 1.21 10.50 -7.17
N MET A 19 1.76 9.34 -6.81
CA MET A 19 2.68 9.28 -5.68
C MET A 19 3.85 10.24 -5.92
N SER A 20 4.10 11.13 -4.96
CA SER A 20 5.20 12.09 -5.01
C SER A 20 5.91 12.14 -3.67
N LYS A 21 7.24 12.26 -3.70
CA LYS A 21 8.06 12.48 -2.50
C LYS A 21 7.66 13.76 -1.76
N SER A 22 7.08 14.75 -2.45
CA SER A 22 6.62 16.01 -1.83
C SER A 22 5.46 15.84 -0.85
N ASP A 23 4.67 14.76 -0.96
CA ASP A 23 3.68 14.37 0.04
C ASP A 23 3.94 12.93 0.51
N PRO A 24 4.78 12.74 1.53
CA PRO A 24 5.11 11.42 2.05
C PRO A 24 3.90 10.61 2.53
N ASN A 25 2.78 11.26 2.87
CA ASN A 25 1.56 10.57 3.27
C ASN A 25 0.74 10.06 2.08
N ASN A 26 0.99 10.60 0.87
CA ASN A 26 0.36 10.18 -0.37
C ASN A 26 1.18 9.09 -1.12
N ALA A 27 2.34 8.71 -0.58
CA ALA A 27 3.28 7.77 -1.21
C ALA A 27 3.73 6.65 -0.25
N ILE A 28 4.06 5.50 -0.82
CA ILE A 28 4.76 4.41 -0.13
C ILE A 28 6.26 4.72 -0.18
N ILE A 29 6.90 4.82 0.99
CA ILE A 29 8.34 5.07 1.08
C ILE A 29 9.04 3.74 1.33
N LEU A 30 10.15 3.50 0.63
CA LEU A 30 10.82 2.19 0.63
C LEU A 30 11.33 1.75 2.00
N HIS A 31 11.60 2.70 2.90
CA HIS A 31 12.06 2.46 4.28
C HIS A 31 10.94 2.70 5.31
N ASP A 32 9.68 2.78 4.89
CA ASP A 32 8.55 2.83 5.84
C ASP A 32 8.54 1.56 6.70
N SER A 33 8.36 1.72 8.01
CA SER A 33 8.10 0.59 8.90
C SER A 33 6.73 -0.03 8.63
N LYS A 34 6.53 -1.27 9.11
CA LYS A 34 5.22 -1.95 9.03
C LYS A 34 4.08 -1.09 9.59
N ASP A 35 4.30 -0.42 10.71
CA ASP A 35 3.29 0.44 11.33
C ASP A 35 3.01 1.70 10.51
N ALA A 36 4.03 2.29 9.90
CA ALA A 36 3.87 3.42 8.99
C ALA A 36 3.05 3.02 7.75
N LEU A 37 3.37 1.87 7.13
CA LEU A 37 2.62 1.31 6.01
C LEU A 37 1.16 1.07 6.39
N ARG A 38 0.89 0.43 7.55
CA ARG A 38 -0.48 0.21 8.04
C ARG A 38 -1.23 1.53 8.26
N LYS A 39 -0.58 2.54 8.84
CA LYS A 39 -1.19 3.86 9.05
C LYS A 39 -1.54 4.55 7.73
N LYS A 40 -0.67 4.43 6.72
CA LYS A 40 -0.90 4.94 5.36
C LYS A 40 -2.04 4.20 4.67
N MET A 41 -2.01 2.87 4.63
CA MET A 41 -3.05 2.07 3.97
C MET A 41 -4.43 2.25 4.60
N LYS A 42 -4.52 2.39 5.94
CA LYS A 42 -5.80 2.71 6.61
C LYS A 42 -6.43 3.98 6.05
N LYS A 43 -5.61 5.02 5.80
CA LYS A 43 -6.04 6.31 5.23
C LYS A 43 -6.15 6.32 3.71
N ALA A 44 -5.60 5.30 3.04
CA ALA A 44 -5.60 5.26 1.60
C ALA A 44 -7.02 5.16 1.04
N PHE A 45 -7.25 5.75 -0.12
CA PHE A 45 -8.51 5.72 -0.82
C PHE A 45 -8.76 4.31 -1.37
N LEU A 46 -9.99 3.85 -1.15
CA LEU A 46 -10.50 2.59 -1.65
C LEU A 46 -11.96 2.83 -2.00
N GLU A 47 -12.24 2.92 -3.29
CA GLU A 47 -13.59 2.91 -3.83
C GLU A 47 -13.92 1.48 -4.25
N VAL A 48 -14.84 0.89 -3.50
CA VAL A 48 -15.26 -0.50 -3.70
C VAL A 48 -15.96 -0.62 -5.06
N GLY A 49 -15.56 -1.60 -5.88
CA GLY A 49 -16.04 -1.77 -7.26
C GLY A 49 -15.38 -0.87 -8.30
N ASN A 50 -14.38 -0.05 -7.92
CA ASN A 50 -13.55 0.71 -8.85
C ASN A 50 -12.09 0.22 -8.80
N ASP A 51 -11.71 -0.55 -9.81
CA ASP A 51 -10.37 -1.16 -9.97
C ASP A 51 -9.24 -0.12 -10.02
N SER A 52 -9.56 1.13 -10.38
CA SER A 52 -8.60 2.26 -10.36
C SER A 52 -8.35 2.82 -8.95
N SER A 53 -8.83 2.16 -7.91
CA SER A 53 -8.51 2.51 -6.52
C SER A 53 -7.06 2.19 -6.21
N ALA A 54 -6.38 3.10 -5.48
CA ALA A 54 -4.96 2.95 -5.14
C ALA A 54 -4.63 1.59 -4.48
N ILE A 55 -5.52 1.08 -3.62
CA ILE A 55 -5.35 -0.24 -2.99
C ILE A 55 -5.35 -1.38 -4.02
N PHE A 56 -6.24 -1.35 -5.00
CA PHE A 56 -6.32 -2.40 -6.02
C PHE A 56 -5.17 -2.31 -7.01
N GLU A 57 -4.78 -1.11 -7.44
CA GLU A 57 -3.60 -0.90 -8.28
C GLU A 57 -2.31 -1.43 -7.62
N ILE A 58 -2.14 -1.23 -6.31
CA ILE A 58 -0.99 -1.76 -5.56
C ILE A 58 -1.01 -3.30 -5.59
N VAL A 59 -2.19 -3.91 -5.44
CA VAL A 59 -2.30 -5.37 -5.50
C VAL A 59 -1.91 -5.87 -6.88
N GLU A 60 -2.50 -5.32 -7.93
CA GLU A 60 -2.28 -5.74 -9.32
C GLU A 60 -0.84 -5.52 -9.78
N HIS A 61 -0.27 -4.35 -9.53
CA HIS A 61 1.00 -3.95 -10.13
C HIS A 61 2.23 -4.17 -9.24
N VAL A 62 2.04 -4.38 -7.93
CA VAL A 62 3.17 -4.55 -6.99
C VAL A 62 3.11 -5.90 -6.29
N ILE A 63 2.00 -6.23 -5.63
CA ILE A 63 1.93 -7.44 -4.79
C ILE A 63 1.86 -8.69 -5.66
N MET A 64 0.96 -8.74 -6.63
CA MET A 64 0.78 -9.91 -7.50
C MET A 64 2.05 -10.29 -8.27
N PRO A 65 2.76 -9.36 -8.94
CA PRO A 65 3.99 -9.70 -9.66
C PRO A 65 5.15 -10.14 -8.76
N ARG A 66 5.12 -9.77 -7.47
CA ARG A 66 6.19 -10.08 -6.52
C ARG A 66 5.96 -11.35 -5.71
N THR A 67 4.70 -11.64 -5.38
CA THR A 67 4.35 -12.70 -4.43
C THR A 67 3.44 -13.76 -5.02
N GLY A 68 2.79 -13.47 -6.16
CA GLY A 68 1.81 -14.34 -6.82
C GLY A 68 0.47 -14.47 -6.09
N LYS A 69 0.33 -13.89 -4.89
CA LYS A 69 -0.92 -13.93 -4.11
C LYS A 69 -0.94 -12.86 -3.03
N ILE A 70 -2.15 -12.49 -2.59
CA ILE A 70 -2.36 -11.71 -1.38
C ILE A 70 -3.11 -12.54 -0.34
N VAL A 71 -2.72 -12.41 0.93
CA VAL A 71 -3.38 -13.09 2.06
C VAL A 71 -4.06 -12.05 2.93
N VAL A 72 -5.35 -12.24 3.17
CA VAL A 72 -6.15 -11.40 4.08
C VAL A 72 -6.33 -12.18 5.37
N THR A 73 -5.90 -11.60 6.49
CA THR A 73 -6.04 -12.20 7.83
C THR A 73 -6.85 -11.24 8.71
N PRO A 74 -8.19 -11.36 8.72
CA PRO A 74 -9.02 -10.54 9.60
C PRO A 74 -8.83 -10.93 11.07
N ASP A 75 -9.36 -10.13 12.00
CA ASP A 75 -9.52 -10.59 13.39
C ASP A 75 -10.35 -11.89 13.38
N PRO A 76 -9.92 -12.96 14.09
CA PRO A 76 -10.62 -14.24 14.13
C PRO A 76 -12.10 -14.14 14.55
N LYS A 77 -12.51 -13.06 15.24
CA LYS A 77 -13.92 -12.80 15.59
C LYS A 77 -14.79 -12.40 14.39
N TYR A 78 -14.19 -11.87 13.32
CA TYR A 78 -14.90 -11.32 12.15
C TYR A 78 -14.71 -12.14 10.88
N GLY A 79 -13.79 -13.12 10.87
CA GLY A 79 -13.60 -13.99 9.71
C GLY A 79 -12.45 -14.97 9.87
N SER A 80 -12.22 -15.75 8.83
CA SER A 80 -11.06 -16.64 8.70
C SER A 80 -10.09 -16.11 7.64
N PRO A 81 -8.79 -16.47 7.71
CA PRO A 81 -7.84 -16.11 6.69
C PRO A 81 -8.27 -16.56 5.29
N SER A 82 -8.05 -15.72 4.29
CA SER A 82 -8.31 -16.02 2.88
C SER A 82 -7.11 -15.64 2.02
N SER A 83 -6.95 -16.27 0.86
CA SER A 83 -5.86 -15.99 -0.07
C SER A 83 -6.34 -15.92 -1.50
N PHE A 84 -5.84 -14.94 -2.25
CA PHE A 84 -6.23 -14.68 -3.63
C PHE A 84 -4.98 -14.70 -4.50
N SER A 85 -5.00 -15.50 -5.58
CA SER A 85 -3.84 -15.68 -6.48
C SER A 85 -3.93 -14.83 -7.76
N ASN A 86 -4.99 -14.02 -7.88
CA ASN A 86 -5.17 -13.03 -8.93
C ASN A 86 -5.84 -11.78 -8.34
N SER A 87 -5.67 -10.65 -9.00
CA SER A 87 -6.23 -9.35 -8.59
C SER A 87 -7.75 -9.33 -8.65
N ASP A 88 -8.34 -9.92 -9.69
CA ASP A 88 -9.76 -9.81 -9.99
C ASP A 88 -10.63 -10.48 -8.93
N ASP A 89 -10.20 -11.65 -8.43
CA ASP A 89 -10.86 -12.36 -7.33
C ASP A 89 -10.76 -11.56 -6.03
N PHE A 90 -9.62 -10.91 -5.78
CA PHE A 90 -9.45 -10.05 -4.61
C PHE A 90 -10.39 -8.84 -4.69
N VAL A 91 -10.41 -8.14 -5.84
CA VAL A 91 -11.29 -6.99 -6.09
C VAL A 91 -12.76 -7.39 -5.97
N SER A 92 -13.14 -8.51 -6.56
CA SER A 92 -14.51 -9.05 -6.50
C SER A 92 -14.90 -9.45 -5.09
N SER A 93 -13.97 -10.01 -4.31
CA SER A 93 -14.21 -10.37 -2.91
C SER A 93 -14.40 -9.15 -2.01
N VAL A 94 -13.63 -8.08 -2.23
CA VAL A 94 -13.82 -6.80 -1.52
C VAL A 94 -15.13 -6.13 -1.96
N SER A 95 -15.44 -6.19 -3.26
CA SER A 95 -16.64 -5.57 -3.85
C SER A 95 -17.94 -6.27 -3.47
N GLY A 96 -17.90 -7.59 -3.33
CA GLY A 96 -19.00 -8.40 -2.83
C GLY A 96 -19.14 -8.40 -1.30
N GLY A 97 -18.25 -7.74 -0.57
CA GLY A 97 -18.29 -7.66 0.90
C GLY A 97 -17.79 -8.90 1.65
N ASN A 98 -17.26 -9.90 0.94
CA ASN A 98 -16.64 -11.09 1.53
C ASN A 98 -15.35 -10.75 2.27
N VAL A 99 -14.62 -9.73 1.79
CA VAL A 99 -13.48 -9.12 2.49
C VAL A 99 -13.84 -7.71 2.88
N HIS A 100 -13.73 -7.39 4.16
CA HIS A 100 -13.99 -6.04 4.63
C HIS A 100 -12.93 -5.05 4.12
N PRO A 101 -13.29 -3.82 3.71
CA PRO A 101 -12.33 -2.85 3.16
C PRO A 101 -11.14 -2.53 4.09
N LEU A 102 -11.35 -2.56 5.40
CA LEU A 102 -10.25 -2.40 6.37
C LEU A 102 -9.26 -3.56 6.29
N ASP A 103 -9.74 -4.80 6.23
CA ASP A 103 -8.88 -5.99 6.19
C ASP A 103 -8.12 -6.04 4.87
N ALA A 104 -8.75 -5.65 3.76
CA ALA A 104 -8.07 -5.47 2.48
C ALA A 104 -6.88 -4.49 2.58
N LYS A 105 -7.10 -3.32 3.19
CA LYS A 105 -6.05 -2.31 3.40
C LYS A 105 -4.92 -2.83 4.28
N ILE A 106 -5.24 -3.59 5.34
CA ILE A 106 -4.23 -4.17 6.22
C ILE A 106 -3.43 -5.28 5.52
N ALA A 107 -4.11 -6.14 4.75
CA ALA A 107 -3.46 -7.17 3.93
C ALA A 107 -2.44 -6.56 2.96
N VAL A 108 -2.80 -5.46 2.29
CA VAL A 108 -1.89 -4.72 1.41
C VAL A 108 -0.70 -4.15 2.18
N ALA A 109 -0.92 -3.56 3.37
CA ALA A 109 0.17 -3.06 4.20
C ALA A 109 1.15 -4.16 4.63
N ASP A 110 0.61 -5.33 5.00
CA ASP A 110 1.40 -6.47 5.45
C ASP A 110 2.21 -7.08 4.31
N ALA A 111 1.60 -7.27 3.13
CA ALA A 111 2.30 -7.73 1.93
C ALA A 111 3.41 -6.76 1.48
N LEU A 112 3.13 -5.45 1.49
CA LEU A 112 4.15 -4.43 1.19
C LEU A 112 5.30 -4.47 2.20
N SER A 113 5.00 -4.64 3.49
CA SER A 113 6.02 -4.74 4.53
C SER A 113 6.93 -5.95 4.31
N GLU A 114 6.40 -7.08 3.86
CA GLU A 114 7.19 -8.27 3.54
C GLU A 114 8.08 -8.03 2.32
N ILE A 115 7.50 -7.48 1.24
CA ILE A 115 8.22 -7.14 0.00
C ILE A 115 9.36 -6.14 0.26
N LEU A 116 9.13 -5.14 1.12
CA LEU A 116 10.11 -4.09 1.44
C LEU A 116 11.07 -4.48 2.56
N SER A 117 10.85 -5.61 3.24
CA SER A 117 11.68 -6.02 4.37
C SER A 117 13.19 -6.09 4.08
N PRO A 118 13.68 -6.51 2.89
CA PRO A 118 15.11 -6.51 2.62
C PRO A 118 15.71 -5.11 2.56
N VAL A 119 14.94 -4.14 2.04
CA VAL A 119 15.37 -2.73 1.95
C VAL A 119 15.36 -2.09 3.33
N SER A 120 14.29 -2.30 4.11
CA SER A 120 14.20 -1.81 5.49
C SER A 120 15.36 -2.35 6.34
N LYS A 121 15.66 -3.65 6.24
CA LYS A 121 16.80 -4.27 6.93
C LYS A 121 18.13 -3.66 6.51
N HIS A 122 18.33 -3.42 5.20
CA HIS A 122 19.57 -2.81 4.73
C HIS A 122 19.82 -1.43 5.33
N PHE A 123 18.80 -0.57 5.44
CA PHE A 123 18.93 0.74 6.09
C PHE A 123 19.07 0.66 7.61
N GLN A 124 18.50 -0.36 8.26
CA GLN A 124 18.72 -0.61 9.70
C GLN A 124 20.18 -1.00 9.98
N ASP A 125 20.77 -1.81 9.11
CA ASP A 125 22.16 -2.25 9.23
C ASP A 125 23.17 -1.15 8.82
N ASN A 126 22.73 -0.12 8.07
CA ASN A 126 23.55 0.98 7.54
C ASN A 126 22.87 2.35 7.75
N PRO A 127 22.69 2.79 9.01
CA PRO A 127 21.92 4.00 9.34
C PRO A 127 22.49 5.27 8.70
N GLU A 128 23.80 5.35 8.49
CA GLU A 128 24.47 6.50 7.86
C GLU A 128 24.02 6.75 6.40
N LEU A 129 23.54 5.70 5.71
CA LEU A 129 22.99 5.84 4.36
C LEU A 129 21.64 6.56 4.40
N LEU A 130 20.84 6.32 5.45
CA LEU A 130 19.56 6.98 5.63
C LEU A 130 19.77 8.47 5.96
N ASP A 131 20.68 8.78 6.90
CA ASP A 131 21.04 10.16 7.26
C ASP A 131 21.55 10.94 6.04
N ARG A 132 22.39 10.30 5.22
CA ARG A 132 22.90 10.90 3.98
C ARG A 132 21.78 11.13 2.97
N MET A 133 20.82 10.22 2.86
CA MET A 133 19.67 10.40 1.96
C MET A 133 18.74 11.52 2.44
N GLU A 134 18.54 11.64 3.76
CA GLU A 134 17.73 12.68 4.36
C GLU A 134 18.36 14.07 4.17
N SER A 135 19.66 14.21 4.42
CA SER A 135 20.38 15.49 4.20
C SER A 135 20.30 15.97 2.74
N LEU A 136 20.42 15.06 1.77
CA LEU A 136 20.24 15.37 0.34
C LEU A 136 18.81 15.80 0.00
N SER A 137 17.82 15.35 0.76
CA SER A 137 16.42 15.72 0.55
C SER A 137 16.01 17.03 1.23
N ALA A 138 16.73 17.41 2.29
CA ALA A 138 16.53 18.66 3.04
C ALA A 138 17.28 19.85 2.43
N SER A 139 18.34 19.62 1.65
CA SER A 139 18.94 20.65 0.79
C SER A 139 18.03 20.95 -0.39
N LYS A 140 17.02 21.80 -0.18
CA LYS A 140 16.21 22.41 -1.22
C LYS A 140 16.03 23.90 -0.95
#